data_AF-A0A9P0NME5-F1
#
_entry.id   AF-A0A9P0NME5-F1
#
_cell.length_a   1.000
_cell.length_b   1.000
_cell.length_c   1.000
_cell.angle_alpha   90.00
_cell.angle_beta   90.00
_cell.angle_gamma   90.00
#
_symmetry.space_group_name_H-M   'P 1'
#
loop_
_entity.id
_entity.type
_entity.pdbx_description
1 polymer ?
#
loop_
_entity_poly.entity_id
_entity_poly.type
_entity_poly.pdbx_seq_one_letter_code
_entity_poly.pdbx_strand_id
1 'polypeptide(L)'
;MFEIYSSDTEEEPRLDLSVYYGRQRFYSKNNHARMNSEYKNKTFDVSEQIKSWDTLKLSIAAAIEKLNPGNIRCTRNKLLRLNIVRGKGLFCRFILNAQLESPETTNMYATLVSYINLQFPNVVELLLMRYINVFLDAHKYNQEYKYKSPILFLMFMINHNVAKDWLAMDIIKLLIPSLTVQSMEMIEIIFKECGKILYSNPLNELDLKLTFNILQIISQDTRIDSKVQRLARIIITKYRDHYKYEQHFRVVDPFKQYTHLLKLNNQYDCQYELDYFAPDLDYMSNDIIYENNIKQALKSKCKNVYHFSKDDYDEMADDEDEHESETNNCSLSSNIAIKKTIKLIVNLNLSAYDIVTELKQIKLKPGQEMKLCLIYLDCCFENSVVYNKFFGDIIQCFCIMNDLIVESLEFIFMQSFPIIHLYNPNKLVNFAKFFAQLLYSDSISWTVFSTVRLTESETTYSTRVYLKTMFNELIEYMGRDNVKERILCPSLQTSFIGLFPFNTHGNFRLCDQFFTDIGFPNLIVEFRESLRGIPV
;
A
#
# COMPACT_ATOMS: atom_id res chain seq x y z
N MET A 1 -35.39 43.16 -5.42
CA MET A 1 -36.55 42.65 -6.17
C MET A 1 -36.04 41.64 -7.17
N PHE A 2 -36.43 40.38 -6.96
CA PHE A 2 -36.51 39.22 -7.87
C PHE A 2 -35.23 38.76 -8.63
N GLU A 3 -34.70 37.53 -8.46
CA GLU A 3 -35.26 36.20 -8.88
C GLU A 3 -35.43 36.12 -10.41
N ILE A 4 -34.96 35.14 -11.21
CA ILE A 4 -34.78 33.68 -11.05
C ILE A 4 -33.94 33.16 -12.27
N TYR A 5 -33.01 32.22 -12.02
CA TYR A 5 -32.64 30.93 -12.71
C TYR A 5 -32.84 30.73 -14.24
N SER A 6 -32.17 29.84 -14.98
CA SER A 6 -31.12 28.80 -14.86
C SER A 6 -30.82 28.33 -16.31
N SER A 7 -29.97 27.38 -16.70
CA SER A 7 -29.09 26.35 -16.13
C SER A 7 -28.13 25.92 -17.26
N ASP A 8 -27.08 25.18 -16.89
CA ASP A 8 -26.33 24.19 -17.71
C ASP A 8 -24.83 24.46 -17.72
N THR A 9 -24.21 24.18 -16.56
CA THR A 9 -22.78 23.81 -16.47
C THR A 9 -22.72 22.35 -16.07
N GLU A 10 -22.15 21.52 -16.94
CA GLU A 10 -21.87 20.10 -16.69
C GLU A 10 -20.90 19.97 -15.50
N GLU A 11 -21.44 19.52 -14.35
CA GLU A 11 -20.64 19.16 -13.17
C GLU A 11 -19.97 17.79 -13.38
N GLU A 12 -18.65 17.74 -13.20
CA GLU A 12 -17.91 16.49 -12.99
C GLU A 12 -18.52 15.70 -11.81
N PRO A 13 -18.56 14.35 -11.86
CA PRO A 13 -19.28 13.56 -10.87
C PRO A 13 -18.59 13.67 -9.51
N ARG A 14 -19.12 14.54 -8.64
CA ARG A 14 -18.81 14.55 -7.22
C ARG A 14 -19.26 13.23 -6.63
N LEU A 15 -18.31 12.44 -6.14
CA LEU A 15 -18.60 11.32 -5.24
C LEU A 15 -19.37 11.85 -4.04
N ASP A 16 -20.65 11.47 -3.96
CA ASP A 16 -21.54 11.83 -2.86
C ASP A 16 -21.07 11.15 -1.56
N LEU A 17 -20.26 11.88 -0.80
CA LEU A 17 -19.67 11.43 0.46
C LEU A 17 -20.69 11.34 1.61
N SER A 18 -21.96 11.72 1.38
CA SER A 18 -23.05 11.49 2.35
C SER A 18 -23.23 10.00 2.67
N VAL A 19 -22.86 9.11 1.74
CA VAL A 19 -22.85 7.65 1.93
C VAL A 19 -21.79 7.17 2.93
N TYR A 20 -20.73 7.96 3.17
CA TYR A 20 -19.66 7.65 4.14
C TYR A 20 -19.91 8.23 5.53
N TYR A 21 -20.53 9.42 5.61
CA TYR A 21 -20.80 10.10 6.88
C TYR A 21 -22.08 9.62 7.59
N GLY A 22 -22.85 8.72 6.98
CA GLY A 22 -24.17 8.30 7.44
C GLY A 22 -24.37 6.83 7.76
N ARG A 23 -23.33 6.01 7.98
CA ARG A 23 -23.53 4.61 8.42
C ARG A 23 -23.82 4.53 9.93
N GLN A 24 -24.98 5.05 10.32
CA GLN A 24 -25.80 4.30 11.27
C GLN A 24 -26.08 2.93 10.64
N ARG A 25 -25.92 1.90 11.47
CA ARG A 25 -26.09 0.47 11.19
C ARG A 25 -27.22 0.19 10.18
N PHE A 26 -26.88 -0.12 8.94
CA PHE A 26 -27.76 -0.85 8.02
C PHE A 26 -27.04 -2.09 7.51
N TYR A 27 -27.04 -3.12 8.36
CA TYR A 27 -26.97 -4.49 7.87
C TYR A 27 -28.29 -4.80 7.16
N SER A 28 -28.24 -5.40 5.98
CA SER A 28 -29.41 -6.08 5.40
C SER A 28 -30.00 -6.99 6.47
N LYS A 29 -31.29 -6.80 6.81
CA LYS A 29 -31.99 -7.56 7.86
C LYS A 29 -31.84 -9.07 7.69
N ASN A 30 -31.63 -9.55 6.46
CA ASN A 30 -31.44 -10.96 6.14
C ASN A 30 -30.03 -11.51 6.49
N ASN A 31 -28.98 -10.69 6.42
CA ASN A 31 -27.63 -11.09 6.82
C ASN A 31 -27.44 -11.00 8.34
N HIS A 32 -28.08 -10.03 8.98
CA HIS A 32 -28.08 -9.91 10.44
C HIS A 32 -28.85 -11.07 11.11
N ALA A 33 -29.95 -11.53 10.51
CA ALA A 33 -30.71 -12.67 11.01
C ALA A 33 -29.96 -14.01 10.88
N ARG A 34 -29.24 -14.24 9.77
CA ARG A 34 -28.40 -15.45 9.58
C ARG A 34 -27.17 -15.48 10.48
N MET A 35 -26.52 -14.34 10.71
CA MET A 35 -25.40 -14.23 11.66
C MET A 35 -25.89 -14.33 13.11
N ASN A 36 -27.03 -13.74 13.47
CA ASN A 36 -27.55 -13.82 14.84
C ASN A 36 -28.13 -15.18 15.22
N SER A 37 -28.53 -16.03 14.24
CA SER A 37 -29.02 -17.38 14.55
C SER A 37 -27.90 -18.34 14.99
N GLU A 38 -26.65 -18.11 14.59
CA GLU A 38 -25.51 -18.96 14.97
C GLU A 38 -24.83 -18.55 16.29
N TYR A 39 -25.05 -17.32 16.78
CA TYR A 39 -24.28 -16.75 17.89
C TYR A 39 -25.09 -16.32 19.13
N LYS A 40 -26.32 -16.83 19.30
CA LYS A 40 -27.19 -16.48 20.45
C LYS A 40 -26.70 -16.95 21.84
N ASN A 41 -25.56 -17.65 21.96
CA ASN A 41 -25.16 -18.32 23.19
C ASN A 41 -23.79 -17.93 23.79
N LYS A 42 -23.20 -16.77 23.45
CA LYS A 42 -22.02 -16.27 24.18
C LYS A 42 -22.14 -14.77 24.49
N THR A 43 -22.78 -14.45 25.61
CA THR A 43 -22.58 -13.16 26.27
C THR A 43 -21.14 -13.13 26.78
N PHE A 44 -20.26 -12.41 26.09
CA PHE A 44 -18.88 -12.21 26.56
C PHE A 44 -18.92 -11.41 27.87
N ASP A 45 -18.14 -11.82 28.86
CA ASP A 45 -18.16 -11.18 30.17
C ASP A 45 -17.50 -9.79 30.08
N VAL A 46 -18.12 -8.79 30.69
CA VAL A 46 -17.60 -7.39 30.73
C VAL A 46 -16.21 -7.38 31.37
N SER A 47 -15.97 -8.29 32.32
CA SER A 47 -14.67 -8.51 32.96
C SER A 47 -13.54 -8.83 31.97
N GLU A 48 -13.81 -9.63 30.94
CA GLU A 48 -12.81 -9.99 29.92
C GLU A 48 -12.52 -8.81 28.98
N GLN A 49 -13.53 -8.02 28.64
CA GLN A 49 -13.34 -6.81 27.85
C GLN A 49 -12.50 -5.75 28.59
N ILE A 50 -12.69 -5.61 29.90
CA ILE A 50 -11.88 -4.71 30.74
C ILE A 50 -10.42 -5.17 30.74
N LYS A 51 -10.15 -6.47 30.96
CA LYS A 51 -8.79 -7.02 30.90
C LYS A 51 -8.14 -6.81 29.52
N SER A 52 -8.91 -7.02 28.44
CA SER A 52 -8.46 -6.73 27.07
C SER A 52 -8.14 -5.24 26.86
N TRP A 53 -8.96 -4.35 27.41
CA TRP A 53 -8.74 -2.91 27.32
C TRP A 53 -7.49 -2.47 28.07
N ASP A 54 -7.26 -2.99 29.27
CA ASP A 54 -6.08 -2.67 30.08
C ASP A 54 -4.78 -3.18 29.42
N THR A 55 -4.81 -4.40 28.86
CA THR A 55 -3.67 -4.92 28.08
C THR A 55 -3.42 -4.11 26.81
N LEU A 56 -4.48 -3.67 26.12
CA LEU A 56 -4.39 -2.78 24.96
C LEU A 56 -3.79 -1.43 25.35
N LYS A 57 -4.23 -0.84 26.47
CA LYS A 57 -3.71 0.43 26.99
C LYS A 57 -2.22 0.34 27.30
N LEU A 58 -1.79 -0.68 28.04
CA LEU A 58 -0.39 -0.90 28.40
C LEU A 58 0.48 -1.16 27.17
N SER A 59 -0.01 -1.95 26.22
CA SER A 59 0.74 -2.27 25.00
C SER A 59 0.91 -1.08 24.05
N ILE A 60 -0.12 -0.22 23.90
CA ILE A 60 0.00 1.03 23.13
C ILE A 60 0.98 1.99 23.82
N ALA A 61 0.87 2.16 25.14
CA ALA A 61 1.79 3.02 25.90
C ALA A 61 3.25 2.56 25.73
N ALA A 62 3.51 1.28 25.98
CA ALA A 62 4.85 0.70 25.85
C ALA A 62 5.41 0.78 24.42
N ALA A 63 4.53 0.70 23.40
CA ALA A 63 4.95 0.86 22.02
C ALA A 63 5.41 2.29 21.71
N ILE A 64 4.74 3.30 22.27
CA ILE A 64 5.06 4.72 22.05
C ILE A 64 6.28 5.15 22.87
N GLU A 65 6.39 4.70 24.13
CA GLU A 65 7.54 4.99 25.00
C GLU A 65 8.86 4.43 24.43
N LYS A 66 8.81 3.23 23.84
CA LYS A 66 9.98 2.58 23.24
C LYS A 66 10.28 3.08 21.82
N LEU A 67 9.60 4.11 21.31
CA LEU A 67 9.79 4.60 19.94
C LEU A 67 11.15 5.31 19.81
N ASN A 68 11.94 4.91 18.81
CA ASN A 68 13.24 5.45 18.44
C ASN A 68 13.35 5.59 16.92
N PRO A 69 14.24 6.44 16.37
CA PRO A 69 14.38 6.63 14.92
C PRO A 69 14.61 5.33 14.12
N GLY A 70 15.34 4.37 14.70
CA GLY A 70 15.62 3.08 14.08
C GLY A 70 14.45 2.08 14.10
N ASN A 71 13.45 2.27 14.97
CA ASN A 71 12.38 1.28 15.19
C ASN A 71 10.98 1.73 14.74
N ILE A 72 10.82 2.91 14.15
CA ILE A 72 9.52 3.51 13.76
C ILE A 72 8.66 2.53 12.95
N ARG A 73 9.24 1.82 11.97
CA ARG A 73 8.51 0.83 11.14
C ARG A 73 8.09 -0.41 11.93
N CYS A 74 8.93 -0.87 12.86
CA CYS A 74 8.62 -2.00 13.74
C CYS A 74 7.52 -1.62 14.73
N THR A 75 7.62 -0.44 15.34
CA THR A 75 6.60 0.10 16.23
C THR A 75 5.28 0.28 15.52
N ARG A 76 5.28 0.82 14.29
CA ARG A 76 4.09 0.85 13.42
C ARG A 76 3.47 -0.53 13.26
N ASN A 77 4.26 -1.56 12.94
CA ASN A 77 3.71 -2.91 12.75
C ASN A 77 3.14 -3.50 14.03
N LYS A 78 3.77 -3.26 15.19
CA LYS A 78 3.23 -3.66 16.50
C LYS A 78 1.91 -2.96 16.77
N LEU A 79 1.88 -1.65 16.58
CA LEU A 79 0.70 -0.81 16.68
C LEU A 79 -0.43 -1.29 15.77
N LEU A 80 -0.15 -1.57 14.49
CA LEU A 80 -1.15 -2.11 13.55
C LEU A 80 -1.64 -3.52 13.90
N ARG A 81 -0.99 -4.27 14.81
CA ARG A 81 -1.52 -5.55 15.31
C ARG A 81 -2.44 -5.35 16.52
N LEU A 82 -2.26 -4.25 17.26
CA LEU A 82 -3.14 -3.85 18.34
C LEU A 82 -4.39 -3.19 17.76
N ASN A 83 -5.55 -3.34 18.40
CA ASN A 83 -6.79 -2.70 17.93
C ASN A 83 -6.79 -1.18 18.13
N ILE A 84 -6.06 -0.46 17.27
CA ILE A 84 -5.93 1.01 17.33
C ILE A 84 -7.24 1.72 17.02
N VAL A 85 -8.17 1.09 16.28
CA VAL A 85 -9.50 1.68 16.05
C VAL A 85 -10.28 1.72 17.37
N ARG A 86 -10.26 0.63 18.14
CA ARG A 86 -10.83 0.59 19.49
C ARG A 86 -10.07 1.50 20.45
N GLY A 87 -8.74 1.45 20.41
CA GLY A 87 -7.84 2.26 21.22
C GLY A 87 -7.55 3.66 20.69
N LYS A 88 -8.37 4.23 19.80
CA LYS A 88 -8.00 5.46 19.07
C LYS A 88 -7.80 6.65 20.00
N GLY A 89 -8.63 6.77 21.05
CA GLY A 89 -8.47 7.79 22.08
C GLY A 89 -7.17 7.62 22.86
N LEU A 90 -6.89 6.39 23.31
CA LEU A 90 -5.64 6.03 23.99
C LEU A 90 -4.41 6.35 23.14
N PHE A 91 -4.40 5.94 21.87
CA PHE A 91 -3.32 6.24 20.94
C PHE A 91 -3.08 7.75 20.82
N CYS A 92 -4.15 8.53 20.64
CA CYS A 92 -4.03 9.98 20.53
C CYS A 92 -3.46 10.60 21.81
N ARG A 93 -3.97 10.19 22.98
CA ARG A 93 -3.51 10.67 24.28
C ARG A 93 -2.03 10.35 24.53
N PHE A 94 -1.60 9.12 24.23
CA PHE A 94 -0.21 8.72 24.46
C PHE A 94 0.77 9.46 23.52
N ILE A 95 0.41 9.70 22.25
CA ILE A 95 1.24 10.52 21.35
C ILE A 95 1.34 11.96 21.85
N LEU A 96 0.21 12.57 22.25
CA LEU A 96 0.18 13.93 22.81
C LEU A 96 1.08 14.04 24.03
N ASN A 97 0.96 13.12 25.00
CA ASN A 97 1.75 13.15 26.22
C ASN A 97 3.24 12.91 25.96
N ALA A 98 3.58 11.91 25.14
CA ALA A 98 4.98 11.59 24.82
C ALA A 98 5.69 12.76 24.12
N GLN A 99 4.97 13.47 23.25
CA GLN A 99 5.50 14.65 22.55
C GLN A 99 5.58 15.90 23.44
N LEU A 100 4.68 16.04 24.43
CA LEU A 100 4.78 17.09 25.45
C LEU A 100 6.01 16.90 26.36
N GLU A 101 6.32 15.65 26.71
CA GLU A 101 7.51 15.30 27.49
C GLU A 101 8.81 15.46 26.68
N SER A 102 8.77 15.11 25.38
CA SER A 102 9.94 15.14 24.49
C SER A 102 9.67 15.88 23.18
N PRO A 103 9.67 17.22 23.16
CA PRO A 103 9.38 17.99 21.95
C PRO A 103 10.49 17.88 20.88
N GLU A 104 11.72 17.54 21.27
CA GLU A 104 12.85 17.38 20.34
C GLU A 104 12.66 16.20 19.39
N THR A 105 11.93 15.17 19.81
CA THR A 105 11.64 13.96 19.03
C THR A 105 10.31 14.06 18.27
N THR A 106 9.70 15.25 18.16
CA THR A 106 8.40 15.45 17.49
C THR A 106 8.37 14.86 16.07
N ASN A 107 9.45 14.99 15.29
CA ASN A 107 9.55 14.41 13.94
C ASN A 107 9.38 12.88 13.95
N MET A 108 9.86 12.19 14.99
CA MET A 108 9.71 10.75 15.14
C MET A 108 8.25 10.34 15.38
N TYR A 109 7.53 11.08 16.22
CA TYR A 109 6.10 10.86 16.42
C TYR A 109 5.30 11.20 15.15
N ALA A 110 5.62 12.29 14.48
CA ALA A 110 4.96 12.70 13.24
C ALA A 110 5.18 11.69 12.11
N THR A 111 6.39 11.15 11.96
CA THR A 111 6.67 10.08 10.98
C THR A 111 5.91 8.79 11.31
N LEU A 112 5.83 8.39 12.58
CA LEU A 112 5.00 7.25 13.00
C LEU A 112 3.52 7.47 12.65
N VAL A 113 2.99 8.65 12.97
CA VAL A 113 1.59 9.02 12.69
C VAL A 113 1.33 9.06 11.18
N SER A 114 2.27 9.56 10.39
CA SER A 114 2.18 9.55 8.92
C SER A 114 2.07 8.13 8.36
N TYR A 115 2.69 7.13 9.00
CA TYR A 115 2.54 5.73 8.61
C TYR A 115 1.18 5.16 8.97
N ILE A 116 0.62 5.55 10.12
CA ILE A 116 -0.70 5.11 10.57
C ILE A 116 -1.78 5.75 9.69
N ASN A 117 -1.59 6.99 9.26
CA ASN A 117 -2.51 7.72 8.37
C ASN A 117 -2.78 6.98 7.05
N LEU A 118 -1.80 6.24 6.53
CA LEU A 118 -1.96 5.44 5.31
C LEU A 118 -3.00 4.32 5.45
N GLN A 119 -3.28 3.85 6.66
CA GLN A 119 -4.19 2.72 6.91
C GLN A 119 -5.46 3.16 7.66
N PHE A 120 -5.31 4.08 8.62
CA PHE A 120 -6.37 4.53 9.50
C PHE A 120 -6.41 6.06 9.56
N PRO A 121 -6.85 6.74 8.47
CA PRO A 121 -6.92 8.20 8.44
C PRO A 121 -7.82 8.76 9.54
N ASN A 122 -8.93 8.09 9.87
CA ASN A 122 -9.86 8.54 10.92
C ASN A 122 -9.22 8.63 12.32
N VAL A 123 -8.21 7.80 12.61
CA VAL A 123 -7.48 7.86 13.89
C VAL A 123 -6.58 9.09 13.91
N VAL A 124 -5.94 9.40 12.78
CA VAL A 124 -5.05 10.55 12.64
C VAL A 124 -5.84 11.85 12.55
N GLU A 125 -7.02 11.85 11.94
CA GLU A 125 -7.95 12.97 11.97
C GLU A 125 -8.25 13.39 13.42
N LEU A 126 -8.66 12.43 14.27
CA LEU A 126 -8.91 12.67 15.69
C LEU A 126 -7.69 13.25 16.42
N LEU A 127 -6.48 12.74 16.11
CA LEU A 127 -5.25 13.25 16.68
C LEU A 127 -5.00 14.72 16.28
N LEU A 128 -5.17 15.05 15.01
CA LEU A 128 -5.03 16.43 14.51
C LEU A 128 -6.07 17.35 15.16
N MET A 129 -7.33 16.92 15.31
CA MET A 129 -8.36 17.69 16.03
C MET A 129 -7.94 18.01 17.45
N ARG A 130 -7.40 17.01 18.19
CA ARG A 130 -6.92 17.21 19.56
C ARG A 130 -5.75 18.19 19.61
N TYR A 131 -4.79 18.09 18.70
CA TYR A 131 -3.68 19.05 18.62
C TYR A 131 -4.14 20.49 18.31
N ILE A 132 -5.09 20.65 17.39
CA ILE A 132 -5.71 21.95 17.10
C ILE A 132 -6.40 22.49 18.36
N ASN A 133 -7.19 21.66 19.05
CA ASN A 133 -7.91 22.09 20.25
C ASN A 133 -6.96 22.46 21.40
N VAL A 134 -5.88 21.69 21.61
CA VAL A 134 -4.84 22.02 22.60
C VAL A 134 -4.21 23.38 22.31
N PHE A 135 -3.92 23.69 21.04
CA PHE A 135 -3.41 25.00 20.65
C PHE A 135 -4.44 26.11 20.86
N LEU A 136 -5.69 25.92 20.40
CA LEU A 136 -6.75 26.91 20.53
C LEU A 136 -7.08 27.21 21.99
N ASP A 137 -7.12 26.20 22.86
CA ASP A 137 -7.36 26.38 24.28
C ASP A 137 -6.18 27.09 24.95
N ALA A 138 -4.94 26.73 24.62
CA ALA A 138 -3.77 27.46 25.09
C ALA A 138 -3.84 28.95 24.68
N HIS A 139 -4.30 29.25 23.46
CA HIS A 139 -4.45 30.62 22.99
C HIS A 139 -5.58 31.36 23.70
N LYS A 140 -6.75 30.74 23.87
CA LYS A 140 -7.89 31.32 24.62
C LYS A 140 -7.51 31.70 26.05
N TYR A 141 -6.67 30.89 26.71
CA TYR A 141 -6.23 31.11 28.09
C TYR A 141 -4.87 31.81 28.20
N ASN A 142 -4.31 32.34 27.10
CA ASN A 142 -3.00 33.01 27.05
C ASN A 142 -1.83 32.20 27.66
N GLN A 143 -1.84 30.88 27.48
CA GLN A 143 -0.81 29.96 27.97
C GLN A 143 0.27 29.72 26.89
N GLU A 144 1.04 30.77 26.58
CA GLU A 144 1.98 30.76 25.44
C GLU A 144 3.08 29.68 25.53
N TYR A 145 3.44 29.25 26.75
CA TYR A 145 4.40 28.16 26.97
C TYR A 145 3.92 26.82 26.39
N LYS A 146 2.60 26.65 26.19
CA LYS A 146 2.00 25.46 25.57
C LYS A 146 1.91 25.51 24.05
N TYR A 147 2.28 26.62 23.39
CA TYR A 147 2.14 26.73 21.93
C TYR A 147 3.10 25.83 21.15
N LYS A 148 4.32 25.65 21.67
CA LYS A 148 5.42 25.03 20.93
C LYS A 148 5.13 23.60 20.50
N SER A 149 4.71 22.76 21.43
CA SER A 149 4.42 21.34 21.17
C SER A 149 3.35 21.14 20.07
N PRO A 150 2.13 21.70 20.18
CA PRO A 150 1.10 21.48 19.17
C PRO A 150 1.42 22.11 17.82
N ILE A 151 2.00 23.31 17.78
CA ILE A 151 2.40 23.95 16.51
C ILE A 151 3.46 23.11 15.82
N LEU A 152 4.51 22.71 16.53
CA LEU A 152 5.61 21.92 15.95
C LEU A 152 5.09 20.59 15.38
N PHE A 153 4.21 19.90 16.10
CA PHE A 153 3.61 18.66 15.61
C PHE A 153 2.78 18.90 14.34
N LEU A 154 1.91 19.91 14.33
CA LEU A 154 1.10 20.26 13.16
C LEU A 154 1.98 20.62 11.95
N MET A 155 3.10 21.30 12.16
CA MET A 155 4.06 21.61 11.08
C MET A 155 4.68 20.34 10.48
N PHE A 156 5.10 19.38 11.31
CA PHE A 156 5.59 18.11 10.78
C PHE A 156 4.50 17.33 10.03
N MET A 157 3.24 17.42 10.46
CA MET A 157 2.11 16.78 9.76
C MET A 157 1.82 17.42 8.40
N ILE A 158 1.97 18.74 8.26
CA ILE A 158 1.92 19.43 6.96
C ILE A 158 3.11 18.99 6.11
N ASN A 159 4.31 18.88 6.70
CA ASN A 159 5.51 18.42 6.00
C ASN A 159 5.42 17.00 5.43
N HIS A 160 4.67 16.14 6.11
CA HIS A 160 4.34 14.79 5.66
C HIS A 160 3.13 14.72 4.71
N ASN A 161 2.55 15.85 4.29
CA ASN A 161 1.32 15.92 3.48
C ASN A 161 0.09 15.24 4.13
N VAL A 162 0.08 15.16 5.47
CA VAL A 162 -1.06 14.60 6.22
C VAL A 162 -2.08 15.69 6.54
N ALA A 163 -1.66 16.93 6.77
CA ALA A 163 -2.54 18.08 6.93
C ALA A 163 -2.32 19.08 5.77
N LYS A 164 -3.36 19.84 5.41
CA LYS A 164 -3.21 20.93 4.43
C LYS A 164 -2.44 22.11 5.00
N ASP A 165 -1.73 22.77 4.10
CA ASP A 165 -0.83 23.88 4.33
C ASP A 165 -1.54 25.17 4.78
N TRP A 166 -2.81 25.36 4.42
CA TRP A 166 -3.61 26.49 4.94
C TRP A 166 -3.68 26.50 6.48
N LEU A 167 -3.50 25.35 7.14
CA LEU A 167 -3.54 25.27 8.60
C LEU A 167 -2.34 26.03 9.22
N ALA A 168 -1.17 25.99 8.57
CA ALA A 168 -0.03 26.81 9.00
C ALA A 168 -0.30 28.31 8.80
N MET A 169 -0.94 28.69 7.68
CA MET A 169 -1.31 30.08 7.44
C MET A 169 -2.36 30.59 8.41
N ASP A 170 -3.36 29.77 8.75
CA ASP A 170 -4.36 30.10 9.76
C ASP A 170 -3.70 30.33 11.13
N ILE A 171 -2.70 29.51 11.51
CA ILE A 171 -1.97 29.67 12.79
C ILE A 171 -1.19 30.99 12.78
N ILE A 172 -0.49 31.29 11.68
CA ILE A 172 0.25 32.56 11.52
C ILE A 172 -0.72 33.75 11.66
N LYS A 173 -1.86 33.73 10.95
CA LYS A 173 -2.86 34.81 11.01
C LYS A 173 -3.42 35.01 12.41
N LEU A 174 -3.51 33.95 13.21
CA LEU A 174 -3.98 34.01 14.59
C LEU A 174 -2.91 34.54 15.56
N LEU A 175 -1.62 34.31 15.31
CA LEU A 175 -0.51 34.79 16.14
C LEU A 175 -0.07 36.23 15.83
N ILE A 176 -0.24 36.71 14.59
CA ILE A 176 0.15 38.07 14.19
C ILE A 176 -0.52 39.20 15.01
N PRO A 177 -1.78 39.11 15.44
CA PRO A 177 -2.40 40.14 16.27
C PRO A 177 -1.79 40.25 17.68
N SER A 178 -1.24 39.15 18.22
CA SER A 178 -0.73 39.04 19.60
C SER A 178 0.79 38.88 19.61
N LEU A 179 1.52 39.93 19.19
CA LEU A 179 2.97 39.91 18.99
C LEU A 179 3.75 39.90 20.31
N THR A 180 3.94 38.71 20.87
CA THR A 180 4.88 38.43 21.96
C THR A 180 6.15 37.77 21.42
N VAL A 181 7.22 37.75 22.23
CA VAL A 181 8.47 37.03 21.87
C VAL A 181 8.17 35.57 21.52
N GLN A 182 7.31 34.92 22.31
CA GLN A 182 6.92 33.53 22.09
C GLN A 182 6.13 33.35 20.79
N SER A 183 5.17 34.23 20.48
CA SER A 183 4.42 34.18 19.21
C SER A 183 5.35 34.28 17.99
N MET A 184 6.38 35.12 18.07
CA MET A 184 7.37 35.30 17.00
C MET A 184 8.28 34.09 16.86
N GLU A 185 8.69 33.48 17.97
CA GLU A 185 9.41 32.19 17.94
C GLU A 185 8.57 31.08 17.29
N MET A 186 7.25 31.05 17.56
CA MET A 186 6.35 30.10 16.89
C MET A 186 6.26 30.37 15.38
N ILE A 187 6.15 31.64 14.97
CA ILE A 187 6.16 32.02 13.54
C ILE A 187 7.48 31.62 12.88
N GLU A 188 8.62 31.82 13.55
CA GLU A 188 9.92 31.35 13.07
C GLU A 188 9.95 29.82 12.89
N ILE A 189 9.40 29.05 13.84
CA ILE A 189 9.30 27.59 13.73
C ILE A 189 8.42 27.19 12.53
N ILE A 190 7.30 27.86 12.31
CA ILE A 190 6.39 27.57 11.17
C ILE A 190 7.11 27.80 9.84
N PHE A 191 7.81 28.92 9.68
CA PHE A 191 8.57 29.20 8.45
C PHE A 191 9.75 28.25 8.28
N LYS A 192 10.46 27.94 9.37
CA LYS A 192 11.59 27.00 9.36
C LYS A 192 11.16 25.62 8.86
N GLU A 193 10.07 25.08 9.39
CA GLU A 193 9.63 23.72 9.08
C GLU A 193 8.80 23.65 7.80
N CYS A 194 7.80 24.52 7.63
CA CYS A 194 6.81 24.43 6.53
C CYS A 194 6.99 25.45 5.41
N GLY A 195 7.95 26.38 5.53
CA GLY A 195 8.13 27.46 4.57
C GLY A 195 8.20 26.99 3.11
N LYS A 196 8.96 25.93 2.82
CA LYS A 196 9.03 25.37 1.46
C LYS A 196 7.66 24.95 0.90
N ILE A 197 6.80 24.32 1.72
CA ILE A 197 5.48 23.86 1.28
C ILE A 197 4.57 25.07 1.08
N LEU A 198 4.61 26.02 2.02
CA LEU A 198 3.83 27.26 1.93
C LEU A 198 4.12 28.03 0.64
N TYR A 199 5.40 28.20 0.28
CA TYR A 199 5.82 28.87 -0.94
C TYR A 199 5.55 28.06 -2.22
N SER A 200 5.47 26.73 -2.11
CA SER A 200 5.16 25.89 -3.28
C SER A 200 3.70 25.97 -3.72
N ASN A 201 2.79 26.38 -2.83
CA ASN A 201 1.39 26.54 -3.14
C ASN A 201 1.09 28.00 -3.56
N PRO A 202 0.67 28.25 -4.82
CA PRO A 202 0.41 29.60 -5.31
C PRO A 202 -0.74 30.29 -4.57
N LEU A 203 -1.66 29.53 -3.96
CA LEU A 203 -2.79 30.09 -3.21
C LEU A 203 -2.32 30.90 -1.98
N ASN A 204 -1.15 30.59 -1.43
CA ASN A 204 -0.62 31.26 -0.25
C ASN A 204 0.20 32.52 -0.59
N GLU A 205 0.48 32.82 -1.87
CA GLU A 205 1.40 33.89 -2.25
C GLU A 205 0.97 35.27 -1.71
N LEU A 206 -0.32 35.58 -1.80
CA LEU A 206 -0.89 36.83 -1.28
C LEU A 206 -0.80 36.90 0.24
N ASP A 207 -1.20 35.83 0.93
CA ASP A 207 -1.16 35.77 2.39
C ASP A 207 0.27 35.88 2.92
N LEU A 208 1.24 35.21 2.27
CA LEU A 208 2.66 35.32 2.60
C LEU A 208 3.16 36.76 2.43
N LYS A 209 2.85 37.41 1.30
CA LYS A 209 3.21 38.82 1.07
C LYS A 209 2.65 39.73 2.16
N LEU A 210 1.38 39.54 2.54
CA LEU A 210 0.77 40.29 3.64
C LEU A 210 1.47 40.03 4.97
N THR A 211 1.77 38.78 5.30
CA THR A 211 2.53 38.41 6.50
C THR A 211 3.89 39.10 6.54
N PHE A 212 4.67 39.06 5.46
CA PHE A 212 5.99 39.71 5.42
C PHE A 212 5.92 41.23 5.46
N ASN A 213 4.90 41.85 4.85
CA ASN A 213 4.67 43.29 4.97
C ASN A 213 4.37 43.70 6.42
N ILE A 214 3.53 42.92 7.12
CA ILE A 214 3.23 43.15 8.54
C ILE A 214 4.50 42.99 9.39
N LEU A 215 5.28 41.92 9.18
CA LEU A 215 6.56 41.72 9.85
C LEU A 215 7.55 42.87 9.58
N GLN A 216 7.53 43.43 8.36
CA GLN A 216 8.38 44.57 8.02
C GLN A 216 7.97 45.83 8.77
N ILE A 217 6.66 46.11 8.91
CA ILE A 217 6.15 47.22 9.73
C ILE A 217 6.57 47.03 11.19
N ILE A 218 6.38 45.83 11.74
CA ILE A 218 6.76 45.48 13.12
C ILE A 218 8.26 45.67 13.36
N SER A 219 9.09 45.35 12.36
CA SER A 219 10.55 45.48 12.46
C SER A 219 11.06 46.92 12.51
N GLN A 220 10.23 47.88 12.08
CA GLN A 220 10.55 49.31 11.99
C GLN A 220 9.85 50.13 13.08
N ASP A 221 8.77 49.61 13.67
CA ASP A 221 8.01 50.32 14.70
C ASP A 221 8.78 50.38 16.02
N THR A 222 9.23 51.58 16.38
CA THR A 222 10.03 51.87 17.58
C THR A 222 9.27 51.65 18.90
N ARG A 223 7.94 51.48 18.87
CA ARG A 223 7.12 51.27 20.08
C ARG A 223 7.09 49.82 20.56
N ILE A 224 7.47 48.88 19.68
CA ILE A 224 7.46 47.45 19.94
C ILE A 224 8.75 47.04 20.65
N ASP A 225 8.73 45.97 21.45
CA ASP A 225 9.92 45.45 22.12
C ASP A 225 11.03 45.14 21.11
N SER A 226 12.23 45.65 21.41
CA SER A 226 13.48 45.42 20.68
C SER A 226 13.73 43.95 20.34
N LYS A 227 13.34 43.02 21.22
CA LYS A 227 13.48 41.57 20.98
C LYS A 227 12.56 41.10 19.86
N VAL A 228 11.31 41.54 19.86
CA VAL A 228 10.31 41.21 18.83
C VAL A 228 10.72 41.81 17.48
N GLN A 229 11.19 43.06 17.46
CA GLN A 229 11.73 43.69 16.25
C GLN A 229 12.90 42.89 15.67
N ARG A 230 13.84 42.45 16.53
CA ARG A 230 15.01 41.66 16.09
C ARG A 230 14.58 40.33 15.50
N LEU A 231 13.65 39.61 16.13
CA LEU A 231 13.10 38.35 15.62
C LEU A 231 12.39 38.56 14.28
N ALA A 232 11.58 39.61 14.14
CA ALA A 232 10.93 39.97 12.88
C ALA A 232 11.96 40.17 11.75
N ARG A 233 13.07 40.89 12.03
CA ARG A 233 14.15 41.08 11.05
C ARG A 233 14.81 39.75 10.66
N ILE A 234 15.07 38.87 11.63
CA ILE A 234 15.66 37.54 11.37
C ILE A 234 14.74 36.70 10.47
N ILE A 235 13.43 36.72 10.74
CA ILE A 235 12.44 35.98 9.95
C ILE A 235 12.41 36.51 8.51
N ILE A 236 12.39 37.84 8.32
CA ILE A 236 12.39 38.44 6.98
C ILE A 236 13.68 38.09 6.24
N THR A 237 14.87 38.25 6.86
CA THR A 237 16.14 38.02 6.16
C THR A 237 16.36 36.56 5.80
N LYS A 238 15.93 35.62 6.65
CA LYS A 238 16.12 34.18 6.41
C LYS A 238 15.05 33.56 5.51
N TYR A 239 13.80 33.98 5.63
CA TYR A 239 12.66 33.23 5.09
C TYR A 239 11.89 33.96 3.99
N ARG A 240 12.21 35.22 3.67
CA ARG A 240 11.55 35.96 2.57
C ARG A 240 11.80 35.35 1.20
N ASP A 241 13.02 34.86 0.96
CA ASP A 241 13.42 34.32 -0.35
C ASP A 241 13.63 32.79 -0.32
N HIS A 242 13.19 32.11 0.76
CA HIS A 242 13.43 30.70 1.09
C HIS A 242 14.37 29.95 0.12
N TYR A 243 15.67 30.19 0.28
CA TYR A 243 16.69 29.45 -0.45
C TYR A 243 16.67 27.99 0.03
N LYS A 244 16.40 27.11 -0.93
CA LYS A 244 16.44 25.64 -0.84
C LYS A 244 17.50 25.16 0.17
N TYR A 245 17.10 24.70 1.35
CA TYR A 245 17.96 23.86 2.19
C TYR A 245 17.24 22.65 2.79
N GLU A 246 18.04 21.59 2.83
CA GLU A 246 17.93 20.21 3.33
C GLU A 246 16.57 19.51 3.33
N GLN A 247 16.49 18.52 2.43
CA GLN A 247 15.49 17.47 2.41
C GLN A 247 15.51 16.74 3.75
N HIS A 248 14.55 17.04 4.61
CA HIS A 248 14.18 16.09 5.66
C HIS A 248 13.79 14.81 4.93
N PHE A 249 14.51 13.71 5.21
CA PHE A 249 14.27 12.41 4.61
C PHE A 249 12.78 12.06 4.74
N ARG A 250 12.04 12.16 3.64
CA ARG A 250 10.62 11.80 3.61
C ARG A 250 10.54 10.29 3.52
N VAL A 251 10.33 9.64 4.67
CA VAL A 251 10.24 8.17 4.76
C VAL A 251 8.93 7.63 4.18
N VAL A 252 7.95 8.51 3.93
CA VAL A 252 6.66 8.17 3.31
C VAL A 252 6.44 9.01 2.06
N ASP A 253 6.01 8.35 1.00
CA ASP A 253 5.69 8.96 -0.28
C ASP A 253 4.51 9.94 -0.14
N PRO A 254 4.70 11.23 -0.44
CA PRO A 254 3.66 12.25 -0.30
C PRO A 254 2.39 11.96 -1.12
N PHE A 255 2.48 11.20 -2.23
CA PHE A 255 1.31 10.88 -3.07
C PHE A 255 0.42 9.77 -2.50
N LYS A 256 0.90 9.03 -1.50
CA LYS A 256 0.13 7.94 -0.86
C LYS A 256 -0.63 8.40 0.38
N GLN A 257 -0.38 9.62 0.83
CA GLN A 257 -0.97 10.15 2.05
C GLN A 257 -2.40 10.62 1.84
N TYR A 258 -3.27 10.33 2.81
CA TYR A 258 -4.56 10.98 2.90
C TYR A 258 -4.35 12.35 3.56
N THR A 259 -4.66 13.44 2.84
CA THR A 259 -4.49 14.79 3.37
C THR A 259 -5.79 15.30 3.98
N HIS A 260 -5.77 15.54 5.29
CA HIS A 260 -6.90 16.07 6.06
C HIS A 260 -7.12 17.56 5.78
N LEU A 261 -8.38 17.93 5.55
CA LEU A 261 -8.81 19.29 5.19
C LEU A 261 -9.32 20.07 6.41
N LEU A 262 -8.49 20.17 7.46
CA LEU A 262 -8.86 20.83 8.71
C LEU A 262 -8.59 22.35 8.68
N LYS A 263 -9.50 23.14 9.23
CA LYS A 263 -9.40 24.60 9.44
C LYS A 263 -9.36 24.93 10.93
N LEU A 264 -8.74 26.04 11.34
CA LEU A 264 -8.72 26.40 12.77
C LEU A 264 -10.08 26.88 13.31
N ASN A 265 -10.92 27.47 12.47
CA ASN A 265 -12.16 28.13 12.91
C ASN A 265 -13.35 27.17 13.16
N ASN A 266 -13.17 25.87 12.87
CA ASN A 266 -14.23 24.89 13.05
C ASN A 266 -14.25 24.38 14.50
N GLN A 267 -15.45 24.08 15.02
CA GLN A 267 -15.59 23.37 16.29
C GLN A 267 -15.40 21.88 16.05
N TYR A 268 -14.40 21.30 16.71
CA TYR A 268 -14.08 19.89 16.57
C TYR A 268 -14.45 19.11 17.82
N ASP A 269 -15.11 17.97 17.61
CA ASP A 269 -15.32 17.00 18.67
C ASP A 269 -14.04 16.19 18.89
N CYS A 270 -13.41 16.41 20.04
CA CYS A 270 -12.16 15.75 20.43
C CYS A 270 -12.36 14.32 20.98
N GLN A 271 -13.60 13.89 21.19
CA GLN A 271 -13.97 12.55 21.64
C GLN A 271 -13.12 12.05 22.82
N TYR A 272 -12.99 12.85 23.88
CA TYR A 272 -12.19 12.47 25.07
C TYR A 272 -12.79 11.28 25.84
N GLU A 273 -14.08 11.00 25.65
CA GLU A 273 -14.78 9.85 26.22
C GLU A 273 -14.13 8.52 25.81
N LEU A 274 -13.51 8.47 24.62
CA LEU A 274 -12.83 7.30 24.08
C LEU A 274 -11.50 6.96 24.76
N ASP A 275 -11.05 7.79 25.71
CA ASP A 275 -9.85 7.52 26.51
C ASP A 275 -10.16 6.55 27.67
N TYR A 276 -11.45 6.31 27.94
CA TYR A 276 -11.96 5.45 28.99
C TYR A 276 -12.65 4.22 28.40
N PHE A 277 -12.71 3.15 29.19
CA PHE A 277 -13.38 1.92 28.79
C PHE A 277 -14.89 2.13 28.69
N ALA A 278 -15.49 1.62 27.62
CA ALA A 278 -16.93 1.48 27.47
C ALA A 278 -17.26 0.06 26.99
N PRO A 279 -18.32 -0.58 27.51
CA PRO A 279 -18.68 -1.93 27.11
C PRO A 279 -19.14 -1.97 25.65
N ASP A 280 -18.56 -2.89 24.86
CA ASP A 280 -18.88 -3.08 23.46
C ASP A 280 -19.78 -4.32 23.30
N LEU A 281 -21.02 -4.11 22.88
CA LEU A 281 -21.98 -5.20 22.62
C LEU A 281 -21.56 -6.05 21.40
N ASP A 282 -20.82 -5.46 20.46
CA ASP A 282 -20.44 -6.07 19.19
C ASP A 282 -18.94 -6.46 19.15
N TYR A 283 -18.32 -6.58 20.33
CA TYR A 283 -16.86 -6.76 20.55
C TYR A 283 -16.21 -7.77 19.59
N MET A 284 -16.76 -8.98 19.50
CA MET A 284 -16.22 -10.07 18.67
C MET A 284 -16.27 -9.73 17.17
N SER A 285 -17.37 -9.12 16.72
CA SER A 285 -17.52 -8.77 15.31
C SER A 285 -16.54 -7.67 14.90
N ASN A 286 -16.36 -6.67 15.78
CA ASN A 286 -15.43 -5.58 15.58
C ASN A 286 -13.97 -6.07 15.53
N ASP A 287 -13.59 -7.03 16.38
CA ASP A 287 -12.25 -7.61 16.36
C ASP A 287 -11.98 -8.45 15.11
N ILE A 288 -12.96 -9.23 14.64
CA ILE A 288 -12.82 -10.00 13.40
C ILE A 288 -12.66 -9.05 12.20
N ILE A 289 -13.46 -7.98 12.12
CA ILE A 289 -13.36 -6.97 11.06
C ILE A 289 -11.97 -6.33 11.10
N TYR A 290 -11.52 -5.95 12.28
CA TYR A 290 -10.22 -5.30 12.47
C TYR A 290 -9.07 -6.23 12.06
N GLU A 291 -9.06 -7.48 12.52
CA GLU A 291 -8.07 -8.47 12.13
C GLU A 291 -8.03 -8.72 10.62
N ASN A 292 -9.20 -8.81 9.97
CA ASN A 292 -9.28 -9.02 8.53
C ASN A 292 -8.70 -7.83 7.75
N ASN A 293 -9.02 -6.60 8.18
CA ASN A 293 -8.48 -5.38 7.59
C ASN A 293 -6.96 -5.30 7.75
N ILE A 294 -6.41 -5.68 8.91
CA ILE A 294 -4.95 -5.72 9.12
C ILE A 294 -4.30 -6.81 8.29
N LYS A 295 -4.88 -8.01 8.25
CA LYS A 295 -4.35 -9.12 7.44
C LYS A 295 -4.22 -8.68 5.99
N GLN A 296 -5.18 -7.92 5.47
CA GLN A 296 -5.10 -7.30 4.15
C GLN A 296 -4.06 -6.17 4.08
N ALA A 297 -4.01 -5.25 5.06
CA ALA A 297 -3.09 -4.11 5.09
C ALA A 297 -1.60 -4.49 5.28
N LEU A 298 -1.33 -5.58 6.00
CA LEU A 298 0.01 -6.14 6.18
C LEU A 298 0.40 -7.02 4.99
N LYS A 299 -0.52 -7.84 4.44
CA LYS A 299 -0.23 -8.65 3.23
C LYS A 299 -0.04 -7.79 1.98
N SER A 300 -0.75 -6.67 1.85
CA SER A 300 -0.60 -5.72 0.73
C SER A 300 0.71 -4.94 0.73
N LYS A 301 1.49 -4.95 1.83
CA LYS A 301 2.83 -4.34 1.92
C LYS A 301 3.96 -5.36 2.09
N CYS A 302 3.69 -6.65 2.00
CA CYS A 302 4.72 -7.70 1.88
C CYS A 302 5.16 -7.97 0.43
N LYS A 303 4.98 -7.00 -0.48
CA LYS A 303 5.80 -6.88 -1.68
C LYS A 303 6.48 -5.49 -1.63
N ASN A 304 7.81 -5.50 -1.46
CA ASN A 304 8.75 -4.39 -1.59
C ASN A 304 8.93 -3.45 -0.37
N VAL A 305 9.96 -3.74 0.45
CA VAL A 305 11.18 -2.93 0.66
C VAL A 305 11.87 -3.40 1.94
N TYR A 306 13.08 -3.94 1.77
CA TYR A 306 14.04 -4.25 2.82
C TYR A 306 14.59 -2.95 3.43
N HIS A 307 14.60 -2.84 4.75
CA HIS A 307 15.72 -2.19 5.43
C HIS A 307 16.40 -3.22 6.32
N PHE A 308 17.64 -3.50 5.96
CA PHE A 308 18.64 -4.14 6.79
C PHE A 308 19.09 -3.12 7.85
N SER A 309 19.04 -3.54 9.10
CA SER A 309 20.04 -3.14 10.09
C SER A 309 20.50 -4.43 10.76
N LYS A 310 21.62 -4.93 10.27
CA LYS A 310 22.60 -5.79 10.93
C LYS A 310 23.76 -4.83 11.24
N ASP A 311 24.47 -4.80 12.36
CA ASP A 311 24.69 -5.69 13.51
C ASP A 311 24.86 -4.74 14.75
N ASP A 312 24.92 -5.12 16.03
CA ASP A 312 25.91 -5.98 16.70
C ASP A 312 25.46 -6.34 18.14
N TYR A 313 25.87 -7.55 18.54
CA TYR A 313 26.10 -8.19 19.84
C TYR A 313 25.80 -7.47 21.19
N ASP A 314 25.08 -8.18 22.05
CA ASP A 314 25.45 -8.60 23.43
C ASP A 314 24.17 -9.13 24.12
N GLU A 315 23.93 -10.45 24.13
CA GLU A 315 24.30 -11.41 25.20
C GLU A 315 23.97 -10.95 26.63
N MET A 316 23.18 -11.80 27.31
CA MET A 316 22.89 -12.00 28.74
C MET A 316 21.35 -11.96 29.01
N ALA A 317 20.67 -13.11 29.01
CA ALA A 317 20.46 -14.04 30.16
C ALA A 317 19.46 -13.43 31.17
N ASP A 318 18.32 -14.03 31.54
CA ASP A 318 17.98 -15.45 31.77
C ASP A 318 16.47 -15.76 31.51
N ASP A 319 16.24 -16.96 30.95
CA ASP A 319 15.34 -18.09 31.32
C ASP A 319 13.97 -17.82 32.02
N GLU A 320 12.84 -18.50 31.75
CA GLU A 320 12.58 -19.89 31.37
C GLU A 320 11.31 -20.06 30.48
N ASP A 321 11.28 -21.22 29.81
CA ASP A 321 10.14 -22.00 29.27
C ASP A 321 9.66 -21.82 27.80
N GLU A 322 10.36 -22.61 26.97
CA GLU A 322 9.93 -23.37 25.79
C GLU A 322 8.58 -24.10 26.02
N HIS A 323 7.69 -24.40 25.08
CA HIS A 323 7.75 -24.69 23.65
C HIS A 323 6.41 -24.28 23.01
N GLU A 324 6.42 -23.83 21.75
CA GLU A 324 5.75 -24.56 20.64
C GLU A 324 5.78 -23.79 19.31
N SER A 325 6.24 -24.54 18.29
CA SER A 325 6.00 -24.37 16.84
C SER A 325 6.81 -23.32 16.07
N GLU A 326 8.13 -23.48 16.11
CA GLU A 326 8.99 -23.24 14.96
C GLU A 326 8.59 -24.18 13.81
N THR A 327 8.02 -23.65 12.72
CA THR A 327 8.10 -24.32 11.42
C THR A 327 7.82 -23.42 10.22
N ASN A 328 7.18 -22.24 10.38
CA ASN A 328 6.76 -21.44 9.22
C ASN A 328 7.54 -20.13 8.95
N ASN A 329 8.38 -19.66 9.87
CA ASN A 329 9.13 -18.39 9.69
C ASN A 329 10.48 -18.55 8.95
N CYS A 330 11.02 -19.75 8.82
CA CYS A 330 12.28 -20.02 8.10
C CYS A 330 12.13 -19.94 6.56
N SER A 331 10.90 -20.04 6.04
CA SER A 331 10.65 -20.06 4.59
C SER A 331 10.61 -18.68 3.94
N LEU A 332 10.23 -17.63 4.67
CA LEU A 332 10.04 -16.29 4.09
C LEU A 332 11.33 -15.46 4.07
N SER A 333 12.21 -15.64 5.07
CA SER A 333 13.57 -15.07 5.10
C SER A 333 14.46 -15.66 4.01
N SER A 334 14.35 -16.97 3.78
CA SER A 334 15.01 -17.65 2.68
C SER A 334 14.48 -17.17 1.32
N ASN A 335 13.16 -17.04 1.11
CA ASN A 335 12.61 -16.56 -0.17
C ASN A 335 13.12 -15.17 -0.58
N ILE A 336 13.31 -14.31 0.40
CA ILE A 336 13.85 -12.95 0.25
C ILE A 336 15.33 -12.98 -0.13
N ALA A 337 16.11 -13.82 0.54
CA ALA A 337 17.52 -14.04 0.25
C ALA A 337 17.66 -14.64 -1.15
N ILE A 338 16.87 -15.67 -1.45
CA ILE A 338 16.75 -16.32 -2.77
C ILE A 338 16.38 -15.30 -3.84
N LYS A 339 15.46 -14.37 -3.57
CA LYS A 339 15.10 -13.31 -4.53
C LYS A 339 16.25 -12.36 -4.80
N LYS A 340 17.00 -11.97 -3.76
CA LYS A 340 18.19 -11.11 -3.90
C LYS A 340 19.33 -11.84 -4.59
N THR A 341 19.56 -13.11 -4.29
CA THR A 341 20.58 -13.92 -4.97
C THR A 341 20.21 -14.13 -6.43
N ILE A 342 18.97 -14.50 -6.77
CA ILE A 342 18.50 -14.61 -8.16
C ILE A 342 18.71 -13.28 -8.89
N LYS A 343 18.33 -12.14 -8.30
CA LYS A 343 18.55 -10.83 -8.94
C LYS A 343 20.02 -10.47 -9.12
N LEU A 344 20.87 -10.79 -8.13
CA LEU A 344 22.30 -10.55 -8.22
C LEU A 344 22.90 -11.42 -9.34
N ILE A 345 22.62 -12.72 -9.32
CA ILE A 345 23.11 -13.70 -10.30
C ILE A 345 22.64 -13.33 -11.72
N VAL A 346 21.36 -12.97 -11.90
CA VAL A 346 20.83 -12.56 -13.22
C VAL A 346 21.45 -11.24 -13.71
N ASN A 347 21.88 -10.36 -12.80
CA ASN A 347 22.57 -9.12 -13.14
C ASN A 347 24.09 -9.30 -13.27
N LEU A 348 24.64 -10.49 -12.98
CA LEU A 348 26.01 -10.81 -13.37
C LEU A 348 26.03 -10.93 -14.89
N ASN A 349 27.03 -10.36 -15.55
CA ASN A 349 27.24 -10.48 -16.99
C ASN A 349 27.78 -11.88 -17.35
N LEU A 350 27.05 -12.93 -16.95
CA LEU A 350 27.38 -14.33 -17.15
C LEU A 350 26.49 -14.95 -18.24
N SER A 351 26.91 -16.09 -18.78
CA SER A 351 26.06 -16.85 -19.70
C SER A 351 24.87 -17.47 -18.97
N ALA A 352 23.77 -17.74 -19.67
CA ALA A 352 22.58 -18.36 -19.10
C ALA A 352 22.89 -19.71 -18.41
N TYR A 353 23.85 -20.47 -18.94
CA TYR A 353 24.31 -21.73 -18.37
C TYR A 353 25.04 -21.52 -17.03
N ASP A 354 25.98 -20.57 -16.95
CA ASP A 354 26.74 -20.30 -15.73
C ASP A 354 25.81 -19.81 -14.60
N ILE A 355 24.84 -18.96 -14.94
CA ILE A 355 23.78 -18.52 -14.02
C ILE A 355 23.00 -19.71 -13.45
N VAL A 356 22.65 -20.69 -14.28
CA VAL A 356 21.95 -21.91 -13.83
C VAL A 356 22.83 -22.74 -12.89
N THR A 357 24.14 -22.84 -13.16
CA THR A 357 25.05 -23.56 -12.25
C THR A 357 25.17 -22.89 -10.89
N GLU A 358 25.15 -21.55 -10.84
CA GLU A 358 25.13 -20.80 -9.58
C GLU A 358 23.78 -20.93 -8.85
N LEU A 359 22.66 -20.91 -9.58
CA LEU A 359 21.33 -21.14 -9.00
C LEU A 359 21.19 -22.54 -8.40
N LYS A 360 21.88 -23.53 -8.95
CA LYS A 360 21.92 -24.91 -8.42
C LYS A 360 22.72 -25.03 -7.10
N GLN A 361 23.68 -24.14 -6.85
CA GLN A 361 24.43 -24.14 -5.59
C GLN A 361 23.57 -23.69 -4.40
N ILE A 362 22.40 -23.10 -4.65
CA ILE A 362 21.38 -22.85 -3.64
C ILE A 362 20.83 -24.21 -3.19
N LYS A 363 21.23 -24.68 -1.99
CA LYS A 363 20.76 -25.93 -1.40
C LYS A 363 19.24 -25.86 -1.11
N LEU A 364 18.43 -26.34 -2.03
CA LEU A 364 16.97 -26.41 -1.90
C LEU A 364 16.57 -27.68 -1.12
N LYS A 365 15.59 -27.56 -0.23
CA LYS A 365 14.91 -28.75 0.35
C LYS A 365 13.90 -29.29 -0.67
N PRO A 366 13.64 -30.62 -0.72
CA PRO A 366 12.63 -31.19 -1.60
C PRO A 366 11.26 -30.50 -1.36
N GLY A 367 10.61 -30.05 -2.43
CA GLY A 367 9.35 -29.29 -2.39
C GLY A 367 9.47 -27.75 -2.34
N GLN A 368 10.69 -27.19 -2.35
CA GLN A 368 10.90 -25.73 -2.47
C GLN A 368 11.08 -25.24 -3.92
N GLU A 369 11.11 -26.14 -4.90
CA GLU A 369 11.33 -25.83 -6.32
C GLU A 369 10.19 -25.00 -6.92
N MET A 370 8.94 -25.33 -6.60
CA MET A 370 7.78 -24.51 -6.98
C MET A 370 7.88 -23.08 -6.44
N LYS A 371 8.35 -22.92 -5.19
CA LYS A 371 8.54 -21.59 -4.58
C LYS A 371 9.64 -20.82 -5.28
N LEU A 372 10.73 -21.49 -5.67
CA LEU A 372 11.79 -20.87 -6.44
C LEU A 372 11.30 -20.40 -7.82
N CYS A 373 10.49 -21.20 -8.51
CA CYS A 373 9.88 -20.81 -9.79
C CYS A 373 8.98 -19.57 -9.65
N LEU A 374 8.17 -19.50 -8.59
CA LEU A 374 7.33 -18.32 -8.30
C LEU A 374 8.17 -17.07 -7.99
N ILE A 375 9.27 -17.21 -7.23
CA ILE A 375 10.17 -16.09 -6.92
C ILE A 375 10.90 -15.63 -8.19
N TYR A 376 11.29 -16.55 -9.05
CA TYR A 376 11.92 -16.26 -10.33
C TYR A 376 10.98 -15.47 -11.25
N LEU A 377 9.72 -15.91 -11.38
CA LEU A 377 8.67 -15.19 -12.11
C LEU A 377 8.43 -13.79 -11.53
N ASP A 378 8.36 -13.66 -10.21
CA ASP A 378 8.24 -12.35 -9.56
C ASP A 378 9.45 -11.44 -9.86
N CYS A 379 10.66 -11.99 -10.08
CA CYS A 379 11.83 -11.21 -10.53
C CYS A 379 11.72 -10.80 -12.00
N CYS A 380 11.21 -11.67 -12.87
CA CYS A 380 11.00 -11.39 -14.29
C CYS A 380 10.09 -10.18 -14.52
N PHE A 381 9.08 -9.98 -13.67
CA PHE A 381 8.01 -8.98 -13.89
C PHE A 381 8.09 -7.75 -12.98
N GLU A 382 9.14 -7.61 -12.18
CA GLU A 382 9.22 -6.54 -11.17
C GLU A 382 9.67 -5.18 -11.71
N ASN A 383 10.57 -5.18 -12.70
CA ASN A 383 11.30 -3.98 -13.09
C ASN A 383 11.01 -3.49 -14.52
N SER A 384 10.39 -4.30 -15.38
CA SER A 384 10.31 -4.00 -16.81
C SER A 384 8.88 -3.95 -17.35
N VAL A 385 8.59 -2.85 -18.05
CA VAL A 385 7.40 -2.69 -18.90
C VAL A 385 7.45 -3.64 -20.11
N VAL A 386 8.66 -4.09 -20.48
CA VAL A 386 8.94 -4.97 -21.63
C VAL A 386 9.55 -6.29 -21.14
N TYR A 387 9.12 -7.41 -21.72
CA TYR A 387 9.68 -8.74 -21.45
C TYR A 387 11.14 -8.84 -21.90
N ASN A 388 12.04 -9.24 -21.00
CA ASN A 388 13.44 -9.51 -21.33
C ASN A 388 13.64 -11.00 -21.61
N LYS A 389 13.96 -11.34 -22.86
CA LYS A 389 14.14 -12.72 -23.36
C LYS A 389 15.21 -13.51 -22.61
N PHE A 390 16.20 -12.81 -22.02
CA PHE A 390 17.26 -13.43 -21.23
C PHE A 390 16.73 -14.23 -20.02
N PHE A 391 15.60 -13.81 -19.44
CA PHE A 391 14.94 -14.59 -18.37
C PHE A 391 14.31 -15.88 -18.91
N GLY A 392 13.87 -15.89 -20.16
CA GLY A 392 13.42 -17.11 -20.84
C GLY A 392 14.58 -18.08 -21.07
N ASP A 393 15.73 -17.58 -21.54
CA ASP A 393 16.90 -18.40 -21.85
C ASP A 393 17.46 -19.10 -20.59
N ILE A 394 17.52 -18.39 -19.47
CA ILE A 394 17.96 -18.95 -18.18
C ILE A 394 17.03 -20.08 -17.73
N ILE A 395 15.70 -19.88 -17.79
CA ILE A 395 14.77 -20.92 -17.33
C ILE A 395 14.77 -22.13 -18.26
N GLN A 396 14.99 -21.94 -19.57
CA GLN A 396 15.13 -23.05 -20.53
C GLN A 396 16.35 -23.91 -20.18
N CYS A 397 17.50 -23.28 -19.95
CA CYS A 397 18.69 -24.00 -19.46
C CYS A 397 18.42 -24.70 -18.12
N PHE A 398 17.59 -24.11 -17.25
CA PHE A 398 17.26 -24.71 -15.96
C PHE A 398 16.33 -25.93 -16.09
N CYS A 399 15.38 -25.90 -17.03
CA CYS A 399 14.49 -27.02 -17.33
C CYS A 399 15.26 -28.23 -17.88
N ILE A 400 16.27 -28.01 -18.72
CA ILE A 400 17.13 -29.09 -19.25
C ILE A 400 17.90 -29.80 -18.13
N MET A 401 18.20 -29.08 -17.04
CA MET A 401 19.07 -29.57 -15.96
C MET A 401 18.31 -30.20 -14.79
N ASN A 402 17.00 -29.98 -14.65
CA ASN A 402 16.19 -30.52 -13.56
C ASN A 402 14.71 -30.67 -13.95
N ASP A 403 14.24 -31.92 -14.05
CA ASP A 403 12.88 -32.28 -14.44
C ASP A 403 11.80 -31.79 -13.44
N LEU A 404 12.14 -31.65 -12.16
CA LEU A 404 11.18 -31.20 -11.12
C LEU A 404 10.73 -29.73 -11.31
N ILE A 405 11.53 -28.94 -12.02
CA ILE A 405 11.19 -27.55 -12.36
C ILE A 405 10.20 -27.50 -13.51
N VAL A 406 10.26 -28.44 -14.45
CA VAL A 406 9.28 -28.57 -15.53
C VAL A 406 7.90 -28.85 -14.94
N GLU A 407 7.77 -29.85 -14.07
CA GLU A 407 6.51 -30.17 -13.38
C GLU A 407 5.98 -28.97 -12.57
N SER A 408 6.89 -28.26 -11.89
CA SER A 408 6.54 -27.06 -11.11
C SER A 408 6.01 -25.92 -11.98
N LEU A 409 6.61 -25.68 -13.15
CA LEU A 409 6.18 -24.63 -14.07
C LEU A 409 4.86 -24.97 -14.77
N GLU A 410 4.67 -26.24 -15.14
CA GLU A 410 3.39 -26.75 -15.67
C GLU A 410 2.26 -26.53 -14.66
N PHE A 411 2.50 -26.86 -13.41
CA PHE A 411 1.53 -26.64 -12.34
C PHE A 411 1.23 -25.16 -12.10
N ILE A 412 2.25 -24.29 -12.15
CA ILE A 412 2.07 -22.83 -12.04
C ILE A 412 1.20 -22.31 -13.19
N PHE A 413 1.41 -22.77 -14.42
CA PHE A 413 0.58 -22.40 -15.56
C PHE A 413 -0.88 -22.77 -15.31
N MET A 414 -1.15 -24.03 -14.94
CA MET A 414 -2.50 -24.53 -14.68
C MET A 414 -3.22 -23.77 -13.56
N GLN A 415 -2.52 -23.45 -12.46
CA GLN A 415 -3.10 -22.70 -11.34
C GLN A 415 -3.28 -21.21 -11.64
N SER A 416 -2.45 -20.64 -12.52
CA SER A 416 -2.52 -19.21 -12.84
C SER A 416 -3.75 -18.88 -13.67
N PHE A 417 -4.20 -19.78 -14.56
CA PHE A 417 -5.23 -19.50 -15.56
C PHE A 417 -6.56 -18.96 -14.99
N PRO A 418 -7.17 -19.56 -13.95
CA PRO A 418 -8.41 -19.05 -13.35
C PRO A 418 -8.28 -17.64 -12.74
N ILE A 419 -7.06 -17.25 -12.34
CA ILE A 419 -6.78 -16.03 -11.58
C ILE A 419 -6.18 -14.92 -12.48
N ILE A 420 -6.00 -15.17 -13.79
CA ILE A 420 -5.40 -14.22 -14.75
C ILE A 420 -6.09 -12.86 -14.74
N HIS A 421 -7.41 -12.82 -14.51
CA HIS A 421 -8.17 -11.57 -14.47
C HIS A 421 -7.75 -10.62 -13.34
N LEU A 422 -7.08 -11.10 -12.28
CA LEU A 422 -6.56 -10.30 -11.18
C LEU A 422 -5.14 -9.75 -11.44
N TYR A 423 -4.50 -10.14 -12.55
CA TYR A 423 -3.16 -9.68 -12.87
C TYR A 423 -3.19 -8.27 -13.48
N ASN A 424 -2.18 -7.47 -13.14
CA ASN A 424 -1.96 -6.19 -13.78
C ASN A 424 -1.69 -6.39 -15.30
N PRO A 425 -2.21 -5.52 -16.18
CA PRO A 425 -2.16 -5.72 -17.63
C PRO A 425 -0.72 -5.86 -18.16
N ASN A 426 0.22 -5.04 -17.66
CA ASN A 426 1.63 -5.12 -18.08
C ASN A 426 2.30 -6.44 -17.64
N LYS A 427 1.95 -6.94 -16.44
CA LYS A 427 2.48 -8.21 -15.94
C LYS A 427 1.92 -9.39 -16.71
N LEU A 428 0.65 -9.32 -17.12
CA LEU A 428 -0.03 -10.33 -17.90
C LEU A 428 0.60 -10.49 -19.30
N VAL A 429 0.98 -9.39 -19.97
CA VAL A 429 1.70 -9.43 -21.24
C VAL A 429 3.07 -10.11 -21.10
N ASN A 430 3.85 -9.74 -20.08
CA ASN A 430 5.16 -10.36 -19.85
C ASN A 430 5.03 -11.84 -19.45
N PHE A 431 4.00 -12.18 -18.68
CA PHE A 431 3.70 -13.57 -18.29
C PHE A 431 3.34 -14.43 -19.51
N ALA A 432 2.55 -13.89 -20.44
CA ALA A 432 2.21 -14.56 -21.70
C ALA A 432 3.45 -14.84 -22.56
N LYS A 433 4.33 -13.83 -22.72
CA LYS A 433 5.58 -13.96 -23.49
C LYS A 433 6.55 -14.97 -22.87
N PHE A 434 6.64 -15.00 -21.55
CA PHE A 434 7.47 -15.97 -20.82
C PHE A 434 7.05 -17.42 -21.09
N PHE A 435 5.76 -17.74 -20.97
CA PHE A 435 5.28 -19.09 -21.25
C PHE A 435 5.28 -19.43 -22.73
N ALA A 436 5.08 -18.46 -23.63
CA ALA A 436 5.25 -18.67 -25.07
C ALA A 436 6.68 -19.12 -25.41
N GLN A 437 7.70 -18.50 -24.81
CA GLN A 437 9.09 -18.87 -25.02
C GLN A 437 9.40 -20.30 -24.52
N LEU A 438 8.83 -20.72 -23.39
CA LEU A 438 8.98 -22.08 -22.84
C LEU A 438 8.30 -23.16 -23.67
N LEU A 439 7.10 -22.87 -24.20
CA LEU A 439 6.37 -23.77 -25.10
C LEU A 439 7.07 -23.90 -26.45
N TYR A 440 7.72 -22.82 -26.91
CA TYR A 440 8.47 -22.85 -28.15
C TYR A 440 9.70 -23.75 -28.09
N SER A 441 10.46 -23.65 -27.01
CA SER A 441 11.66 -24.45 -26.80
C SER A 441 11.39 -25.88 -26.32
N ASP A 442 10.14 -26.33 -26.32
CA ASP A 442 9.71 -27.65 -25.78
C ASP A 442 10.20 -27.90 -24.34
N SER A 443 10.38 -26.84 -23.56
CA SER A 443 10.80 -26.94 -22.16
C SER A 443 9.63 -27.29 -21.24
N ILE A 444 8.40 -27.06 -21.70
CA ILE A 444 7.14 -27.42 -21.04
C ILE A 444 6.25 -28.12 -22.06
N SER A 445 5.49 -29.12 -21.61
CA SER A 445 4.54 -29.81 -22.46
C SER A 445 3.32 -28.94 -22.79
N TRP A 446 2.81 -29.07 -24.02
CA TRP A 446 1.59 -28.40 -24.47
C TRP A 446 0.31 -28.95 -23.78
N THR A 447 0.44 -30.01 -22.98
CA THR A 447 -0.65 -30.56 -22.15
C THR A 447 -1.20 -29.56 -21.12
N VAL A 448 -0.46 -28.49 -20.82
CA VAL A 448 -0.90 -27.39 -19.93
C VAL A 448 -2.17 -26.69 -20.42
N PHE A 449 -2.45 -26.72 -21.73
CA PHE A 449 -3.66 -26.14 -22.32
C PHE A 449 -4.95 -26.86 -21.95
N SER A 450 -4.88 -28.05 -21.33
CA SER A 450 -6.05 -28.80 -20.83
C SER A 450 -6.92 -28.00 -19.85
N THR A 451 -6.34 -27.04 -19.15
CA THR A 451 -7.06 -26.16 -18.19
C THR A 451 -7.67 -24.92 -18.85
N VAL A 452 -7.31 -24.63 -20.11
CA VAL A 452 -7.74 -23.44 -20.82
C VAL A 452 -9.09 -23.69 -21.50
N ARG A 453 -10.08 -22.87 -21.16
CA ARG A 453 -11.44 -22.94 -21.71
C ARG A 453 -11.84 -21.63 -22.35
N LEU A 454 -12.23 -21.68 -23.63
CA LEU A 454 -12.72 -20.53 -24.40
C LEU A 454 -14.26 -20.53 -24.50
N THR A 455 -14.96 -20.34 -23.38
CA THR A 455 -16.45 -20.26 -23.36
C THR A 455 -16.95 -18.84 -23.08
N GLU A 456 -18.16 -18.49 -23.55
CA GLU A 456 -18.83 -17.20 -23.27
C GLU A 456 -18.91 -16.89 -21.77
N SER A 457 -19.09 -17.90 -20.92
CA SER A 457 -19.27 -17.75 -19.47
C SER A 457 -17.96 -17.57 -18.70
N GLU A 458 -16.84 -18.12 -19.18
CA GLU A 458 -15.57 -18.14 -18.43
C GLU A 458 -14.51 -17.20 -19.03
N THR A 459 -14.72 -16.69 -20.26
CA THR A 459 -13.77 -15.80 -20.90
C THR A 459 -13.95 -14.34 -20.49
N THR A 460 -12.88 -13.74 -19.97
CA THR A 460 -12.82 -12.32 -19.63
C THR A 460 -11.97 -11.57 -20.66
N TYR A 461 -12.01 -10.23 -20.66
CA TYR A 461 -11.10 -9.43 -21.49
C TYR A 461 -9.63 -9.79 -21.25
N SER A 462 -9.23 -9.97 -19.98
CA SER A 462 -7.85 -10.30 -19.59
C SER A 462 -7.40 -11.67 -20.11
N THR A 463 -8.26 -12.69 -20.08
CA THR A 463 -7.91 -14.02 -20.62
C THR A 463 -7.75 -13.99 -22.14
N ARG A 464 -8.58 -13.20 -22.85
CA ARG A 464 -8.41 -12.99 -24.30
C ARG A 464 -7.11 -12.28 -24.63
N VAL A 465 -6.76 -11.22 -23.91
CA VAL A 465 -5.48 -10.51 -24.10
C VAL A 465 -4.29 -11.43 -23.81
N TYR A 466 -4.37 -12.26 -22.76
CA TYR A 466 -3.33 -13.21 -22.40
C TYR A 466 -3.07 -14.24 -23.51
N LEU A 467 -4.13 -14.95 -23.94
CA LEU A 467 -4.03 -15.96 -24.99
C LEU A 467 -3.62 -15.34 -26.32
N LYS A 468 -4.18 -14.17 -26.69
CA LYS A 468 -3.80 -13.46 -27.92
C LYS A 468 -2.32 -13.09 -27.93
N THR A 469 -1.81 -12.57 -26.81
CA THR A 469 -0.39 -12.22 -26.67
C THR A 469 0.49 -13.47 -26.77
N MET A 470 0.10 -14.57 -26.12
CA MET A 470 0.85 -15.82 -26.15
C MET A 470 0.94 -16.43 -27.54
N PHE A 471 -0.19 -16.53 -28.26
CA PHE A 471 -0.20 -17.08 -29.62
C PHE A 471 0.52 -16.18 -30.62
N ASN A 472 0.39 -14.85 -30.52
CA ASN A 472 1.16 -13.94 -31.35
C ASN A 472 2.67 -14.12 -31.15
N GLU A 473 3.12 -14.26 -29.91
CA GLU A 473 4.53 -14.50 -29.62
C GLU A 473 5.00 -15.89 -30.12
N LEU A 474 4.16 -16.94 -29.99
CA LEU A 474 4.47 -18.26 -30.57
C LEU A 474 4.59 -18.22 -32.10
N ILE A 475 3.72 -17.45 -32.76
CA ILE A 475 3.79 -17.23 -34.21
C ILE A 475 5.10 -16.53 -34.59
N GLU A 476 5.54 -15.55 -33.80
CA GLU A 476 6.81 -14.86 -34.04
C GLU A 476 8.03 -15.79 -33.92
N TYR A 477 8.01 -16.78 -33.00
CA TYR A 477 9.13 -17.71 -32.81
C TYR A 477 9.13 -18.91 -33.78
N MET A 478 7.99 -19.56 -33.99
CA MET A 478 7.90 -20.79 -34.80
C MET A 478 7.45 -20.56 -36.24
N GLY A 479 6.78 -19.44 -36.51
CA GLY A 479 6.00 -19.26 -37.72
C GLY A 479 4.61 -19.91 -37.62
N ARG A 480 3.67 -19.43 -38.45
CA ARG A 480 2.26 -19.83 -38.40
C ARG A 480 2.04 -21.32 -38.69
N ASP A 481 2.70 -21.86 -39.71
CA ASP A 481 2.45 -23.23 -40.17
C ASP A 481 2.87 -24.26 -39.13
N ASN A 482 4.01 -24.06 -38.46
CA ASN A 482 4.49 -24.94 -37.40
C ASN A 482 3.59 -24.93 -36.16
N VAL A 483 3.09 -23.75 -35.76
CA VAL A 483 2.12 -23.64 -34.65
C VAL A 483 0.83 -24.37 -35.00
N LYS A 484 0.36 -24.24 -36.23
CA LYS A 484 -0.82 -24.93 -36.73
C LYS A 484 -0.66 -26.46 -36.72
N GLU A 485 0.48 -26.97 -37.20
CA GLU A 485 0.80 -28.40 -37.15
C GLU A 485 0.81 -28.94 -35.71
N ARG A 486 1.37 -28.18 -34.76
CA ARG A 486 1.39 -28.56 -33.33
C ARG A 486 -0.01 -28.61 -32.71
N ILE A 487 -0.88 -27.64 -33.03
CA ILE A 487 -2.26 -27.62 -32.53
C ILE A 487 -3.07 -28.80 -33.07
N LEU A 488 -2.84 -29.19 -34.33
CA LEU A 488 -3.55 -30.29 -34.98
C LEU A 488 -3.00 -31.69 -34.63
N CYS A 489 -1.87 -31.75 -33.91
CA CYS A 489 -1.17 -32.99 -33.60
C CYS A 489 -2.06 -33.97 -32.78
N PRO A 490 -2.29 -35.22 -33.27
CA PRO A 490 -3.24 -36.16 -32.66
C PRO A 490 -3.01 -36.48 -31.18
N SER A 491 -1.75 -36.47 -30.71
CA SER A 491 -1.42 -36.75 -29.31
C SER A 491 -1.80 -35.64 -28.33
N LEU A 492 -1.91 -34.39 -28.80
CA LEU A 492 -2.19 -33.21 -27.98
C LEU A 492 -3.64 -32.74 -28.09
N GLN A 493 -4.43 -33.30 -29.03
CA GLN A 493 -5.80 -32.90 -29.29
C GLN A 493 -6.68 -32.91 -28.04
N THR A 494 -6.52 -33.90 -27.15
CA THR A 494 -7.27 -33.99 -25.88
C THR A 494 -7.05 -32.80 -24.96
N SER A 495 -5.86 -32.18 -25.02
CA SER A 495 -5.51 -31.01 -24.23
C SER A 495 -6.05 -29.70 -24.82
N PHE A 496 -6.32 -29.66 -26.13
CA PHE A 496 -6.86 -28.49 -26.81
C PHE A 496 -8.39 -28.46 -26.89
N ILE A 497 -9.10 -29.50 -26.44
CA ILE A 497 -10.58 -29.59 -26.47
C ILE A 497 -11.22 -28.36 -25.79
N GLY A 498 -10.64 -27.86 -24.70
CA GLY A 498 -11.15 -26.68 -23.99
C GLY A 498 -11.03 -25.37 -24.78
N LEU A 499 -10.03 -25.25 -25.67
CA LEU A 499 -9.84 -24.10 -26.55
C LEU A 499 -10.79 -24.12 -27.76
N PHE A 500 -11.23 -25.30 -28.19
CA PHE A 500 -12.13 -25.51 -29.33
C PHE A 500 -13.49 -26.08 -28.90
N PRO A 501 -14.35 -25.30 -28.23
CA PRO A 501 -15.65 -25.78 -27.77
C PRO A 501 -16.60 -26.05 -28.95
N PHE A 502 -17.11 -27.29 -29.05
CA PHE A 502 -18.08 -27.69 -30.08
C PHE A 502 -19.55 -27.58 -29.65
N ASN A 503 -19.82 -27.18 -28.40
CA ASN A 503 -21.10 -27.44 -27.73
C ASN A 503 -22.23 -26.46 -28.07
N THR A 504 -21.92 -25.20 -28.44
CA THR A 504 -22.92 -24.15 -28.70
C THR A 504 -22.48 -23.22 -29.81
N HIS A 505 -23.44 -22.72 -30.61
CA HIS A 505 -23.18 -21.80 -31.73
C HIS A 505 -22.47 -20.50 -31.31
N GLY A 506 -22.76 -19.97 -30.11
CA GLY A 506 -22.10 -18.78 -29.57
C GLY A 506 -20.61 -18.99 -29.27
N ASN A 507 -20.28 -20.08 -28.56
CA ASN A 507 -18.89 -20.46 -28.27
C ASN A 507 -18.07 -20.74 -29.55
N PHE A 508 -18.70 -21.37 -30.56
CA PHE A 508 -18.06 -21.59 -31.86
C PHE A 508 -17.70 -20.25 -32.54
N ARG A 509 -18.64 -19.30 -32.57
CA ARG A 509 -18.41 -17.97 -33.16
C ARG A 509 -17.34 -17.18 -32.42
N LEU A 510 -17.31 -17.23 -31.10
CA LEU A 510 -16.27 -16.57 -30.31
C LEU A 510 -14.88 -17.14 -30.56
N CYS A 511 -14.77 -18.47 -30.58
CA CYS A 511 -13.53 -19.14 -30.90
C CYS A 511 -13.07 -18.76 -32.32
N ASP A 512 -14.00 -18.72 -33.29
CA ASP A 512 -13.68 -18.41 -34.69
C ASP A 512 -13.15 -16.99 -34.82
N GLN A 513 -13.87 -16.02 -34.23
CA GLN A 513 -13.44 -14.63 -34.14
C GLN A 513 -12.07 -14.49 -33.48
N PHE A 514 -11.85 -15.21 -32.37
CA PHE A 514 -10.59 -15.15 -31.63
C PHE A 514 -9.39 -15.64 -32.44
N PHE A 515 -9.50 -16.78 -33.13
CA PHE A 515 -8.40 -17.31 -33.94
C PHE A 515 -8.25 -16.55 -35.26
N THR A 516 -9.32 -16.01 -35.85
CA THR A 516 -9.20 -15.08 -36.99
C THR A 516 -8.44 -13.81 -36.59
N ASP A 517 -8.68 -13.28 -35.39
CA ASP A 517 -8.00 -12.08 -34.86
C ASP A 517 -6.50 -12.30 -34.58
N ILE A 518 -6.08 -13.56 -34.39
CA ILE A 518 -4.68 -13.97 -34.21
C ILE A 518 -4.02 -14.26 -35.57
N GLY A 519 -4.80 -14.46 -36.64
CA GLY A 519 -4.30 -14.75 -37.98
C GLY A 519 -4.33 -16.24 -38.35
N PHE A 520 -5.15 -17.04 -37.66
CA PHE A 520 -5.45 -18.44 -37.98
C PHE A 520 -6.92 -18.61 -38.43
N PRO A 521 -7.26 -18.24 -39.68
CA PRO A 521 -8.61 -18.46 -40.18
C PRO A 521 -8.92 -19.97 -40.31
N ASN A 522 -10.15 -20.37 -40.04
CA ASN A 522 -10.69 -21.73 -40.20
C ASN A 522 -10.03 -22.85 -39.35
N LEU A 523 -9.17 -22.52 -38.39
CA LEU A 523 -8.47 -23.50 -37.54
C LEU A 523 -9.43 -24.44 -36.79
N ILE A 524 -10.61 -23.95 -36.42
CA ILE A 524 -11.63 -24.73 -35.70
C ILE A 524 -12.23 -25.83 -36.56
N VAL A 525 -12.39 -25.57 -37.86
CA VAL A 525 -12.92 -26.55 -38.82
C VAL A 525 -11.90 -27.65 -39.03
N GLU A 526 -10.63 -27.29 -39.22
CA GLU A 526 -9.54 -28.25 -39.39
C GLU A 526 -9.29 -29.08 -38.11
N PHE A 527 -9.40 -28.47 -36.93
CA PHE A 527 -9.31 -29.18 -35.65
C PHE A 527 -10.51 -30.13 -35.43
N ARG A 528 -11.70 -29.79 -35.93
CA ARG A 528 -12.86 -30.70 -35.92
C ARG A 528 -12.66 -31.87 -36.87
N GLU A 529 -12.07 -31.64 -38.03
CA GLU A 529 -11.77 -32.70 -39.02
C GLU A 529 -10.68 -33.65 -38.51
N SER A 530 -9.66 -33.14 -37.82
CA SER A 530 -8.60 -33.95 -37.23
C SER A 530 -9.09 -34.86 -36.10
N LEU A 531 -10.12 -34.46 -35.36
CA LEU A 531 -10.79 -35.29 -34.34
C LEU A 531 -11.61 -36.44 -34.95
N ARG A 532 -12.16 -36.28 -36.16
CA ARG A 532 -12.91 -37.34 -36.86
C ARG A 532 -12.01 -38.47 -37.39
N GLY A 533 -10.71 -38.24 -37.45
CA GLY A 533 -9.69 -39.22 -37.87
C GLY A 533 -9.22 -40.16 -36.77
N ILE A 534 -9.69 -40.01 -35.53
CA ILE A 534 -9.35 -40.89 -34.41
C ILE A 534 -10.37 -42.03 -34.36
N PRO A 535 -10.00 -43.30 -34.65
CA PRO A 535 -10.88 -44.43 -34.38
C PRO A 535 -11.11 -44.55 -32.86
N VAL A 536 -12.38 -44.69 -32.49
CA VAL A 536 -12.88 -44.87 -31.11
C VAL A 536 -12.22 -46.08 -30.43
#